data_AF-Q316X3-F1
#
_entry.id   AF-Q316X3-F1
#
_cell.length_a   1.000
_cell.length_b   1.000
_cell.length_c   1.000
_cell.angle_alpha   90.00
_cell.angle_beta   90.00
_cell.angle_gamma   90.00
#
_symmetry.space_group_name_H-M   'P 1'
#
loop_
_entity.id
_entity.type
_entity.pdbx_description
1 polymer ?
#
loop_
_entity_poly.entity_id
_entity_poly.type
_entity_poly.pdbx_seq_one_letter_code
_entity_poly.pdbx_strand_id
1 'polypeptide(L)'
;MTNEERILEKLERMEERLDELQERGTAMRELVEDMNPIIKHMFLLSLETCQDLQGDVNLHDIKELGFRGLKSVRNINYTLDQLENLIDLWRTIHPGIAPTWPHVIAGLGRWEQEGVFKKMGALKNAGGNILAANSPEDFERMGESLVYLTRLLQQLADPNVQRFLSNAVEMLGALDMEKAKPCGVFGVVGALGSKEAKEGLGVVVELLRNLGKLKGQTPAAA
;
A
#
# COMPACT_ATOMS: atom_id res chain seq x y z
N MET A 1 38.77 28.25 -43.79
CA MET A 1 37.65 28.97 -43.18
C MET A 1 38.16 30.25 -42.59
N THR A 2 37.83 31.37 -43.23
CA THR A 2 38.27 32.72 -42.85
C THR A 2 37.48 33.20 -41.64
N ASN A 3 38.05 34.13 -40.86
CA ASN A 3 37.43 34.63 -39.63
C ASN A 3 36.04 35.26 -39.85
N GLU A 4 35.75 35.71 -41.07
CA GLU A 4 34.47 36.30 -41.47
C GLU A 4 33.35 35.25 -41.51
N GLU A 5 33.61 34.05 -42.03
CA GLU A 5 32.63 32.94 -42.07
C GLU A 5 32.21 32.52 -40.66
N ARG A 6 33.15 32.51 -39.71
CA ARG A 6 32.88 32.17 -38.29
C ARG A 6 32.14 33.27 -37.53
N ILE A 7 32.24 34.52 -37.97
CA ILE A 7 31.51 35.65 -37.39
C ILE A 7 30.07 35.64 -37.93
N LEU A 8 29.89 35.38 -39.22
CA LEU A 8 28.57 35.23 -39.83
C LEU A 8 27.81 34.06 -39.24
N GLU A 9 28.43 32.89 -39.11
CA GLU A 9 27.81 31.71 -38.48
C GLU A 9 27.45 31.95 -37.00
N LYS A 10 28.23 32.75 -36.27
CA LYS A 10 27.92 33.14 -34.89
C LYS A 10 26.83 34.19 -34.78
N LEU A 11 26.75 35.12 -35.74
CA LEU A 11 25.69 36.12 -35.83
C LEU A 11 24.37 35.45 -36.17
N GLU A 12 24.37 34.57 -37.17
CA GLU A 12 23.20 33.79 -37.58
C GLU A 12 22.67 32.91 -36.43
N ARG A 13 23.57 32.26 -35.69
CA ARG A 13 23.21 31.50 -34.47
C ARG A 13 22.74 32.36 -33.29
N MET A 14 23.15 33.63 -33.23
CA MET A 14 22.62 34.57 -32.23
C MET A 14 21.27 35.15 -32.66
N GLU A 15 21.07 35.37 -33.96
CA GLU A 15 19.81 35.83 -34.56
C GLU A 15 18.71 34.77 -34.41
N GLU A 16 19.00 33.51 -34.71
CA GLU A 16 18.06 32.38 -34.52
C GLU A 16 17.63 32.21 -33.06
N ARG A 17 18.54 32.46 -32.11
CA ARG A 17 18.23 32.45 -30.66
C ARG A 17 17.45 33.68 -30.21
N LEU A 18 17.64 34.83 -30.87
CA LEU A 18 16.91 36.06 -30.57
C LEU A 18 15.46 35.95 -31.07
N ASP A 19 15.24 35.31 -32.21
CA ASP A 19 13.89 35.08 -32.75
C ASP A 19 13.08 34.14 -31.84
N GLU A 20 13.64 33.02 -31.36
CA GLU A 20 12.95 32.14 -30.40
C GLU A 20 12.62 32.85 -29.07
N LEU A 21 13.50 33.75 -28.61
CA LEU A 21 13.26 34.53 -27.39
C LEU A 21 12.20 35.63 -27.61
N GLN A 22 12.15 36.22 -28.80
CA GLN A 22 11.16 37.21 -29.17
C GLN A 22 9.76 36.61 -29.32
N GLU A 23 9.66 35.40 -29.89
CA GLU A 23 8.39 34.66 -29.94
C GLU A 23 7.88 34.33 -28.53
N ARG A 24 8.74 33.86 -27.62
CA ARG A 24 8.39 33.63 -26.21
C ARG A 24 7.98 34.92 -25.49
N GLY A 25 8.65 36.03 -25.79
CA GLY A 25 8.30 37.34 -25.25
C GLY A 25 6.92 37.81 -25.71
N THR A 26 6.55 37.48 -26.94
CA THR A 26 5.24 37.83 -27.52
C THR A 26 4.12 36.97 -26.93
N ALA A 27 4.34 35.66 -26.77
CA ALA A 27 3.39 34.76 -26.12
C ALA A 27 3.10 35.15 -24.65
N MET A 28 4.12 35.62 -23.92
CA MET A 28 3.91 36.13 -22.56
C MET A 28 3.17 37.47 -22.54
N ARG A 29 3.38 38.32 -23.55
CA ARG A 29 2.66 39.59 -23.67
C ARG A 29 1.18 39.36 -23.96
N GLU A 30 0.86 38.42 -24.84
CA GLU A 30 -0.51 37.98 -25.11
C GLU A 30 -1.17 37.36 -23.87
N LEU A 31 -0.48 36.49 -23.15
CA LEU A 31 -1.00 35.91 -21.91
C LEU A 31 -1.28 36.97 -20.83
N VAL A 32 -0.44 37.99 -20.72
CA VAL A 32 -0.66 39.13 -19.82
C VAL A 32 -1.85 39.98 -20.26
N GLU A 33 -2.02 40.19 -21.56
CA GLU A 33 -3.14 40.93 -22.13
C GLU A 33 -4.47 40.18 -21.95
N ASP A 34 -4.46 38.85 -22.11
CA ASP A 34 -5.60 37.96 -21.86
C ASP A 34 -5.94 37.81 -20.38
N MET A 35 -4.95 37.90 -19.48
CA MET A 35 -5.19 37.93 -18.03
C MET A 35 -5.71 39.27 -17.53
N ASN A 36 -5.41 40.38 -18.22
CA ASN A 36 -5.82 41.73 -17.82
C ASN A 36 -7.35 41.87 -17.55
N PRO A 37 -8.26 41.35 -18.40
CA PRO A 37 -9.70 41.40 -18.10
C PRO A 37 -10.11 40.52 -16.91
N ILE A 38 -9.43 39.41 -16.66
CA ILE A 38 -9.71 38.51 -15.51
C ILE A 38 -9.29 39.19 -14.21
N ILE A 39 -8.10 39.80 -14.18
CA ILE A 39 -7.60 40.58 -13.05
C ILE A 39 -8.56 41.74 -12.75
N LYS A 40 -9.00 42.45 -13.79
CA LYS A 40 -9.95 43.55 -13.66
C LYS A 40 -11.30 43.08 -13.11
N HIS A 41 -11.84 41.96 -13.60
CA HIS A 41 -13.08 41.39 -13.07
C HIS A 41 -12.93 40.92 -11.62
N MET A 42 -11.83 40.26 -11.27
CA MET A 42 -11.57 39.81 -9.90
C MET A 42 -11.44 40.98 -8.92
N PHE A 43 -10.87 42.10 -9.37
CA PHE A 43 -10.77 43.33 -8.59
C PHE A 43 -12.14 43.98 -8.36
N LEU A 44 -12.99 44.03 -9.41
CA LEU A 44 -14.37 44.53 -9.30
C LEU A 44 -15.23 43.62 -8.41
N LEU A 45 -15.11 42.29 -8.55
CA LEU A 45 -15.81 41.32 -7.71
C LEU A 45 -15.37 41.41 -6.24
N SER A 46 -14.07 41.61 -5.99
CA SER A 46 -13.55 41.83 -4.62
C SER A 46 -14.08 43.11 -4.00
N LEU A 47 -14.23 44.19 -4.79
CA LEU A 47 -14.82 45.45 -4.31
C LEU A 47 -16.31 45.30 -3.98
N GLU A 48 -17.04 44.53 -4.77
CA GLU A 48 -18.46 44.20 -4.52
C GLU A 48 -18.60 43.28 -3.29
N THR A 49 -17.76 42.25 -3.17
CA THR A 49 -17.74 41.33 -2.02
C THR A 49 -17.28 42.03 -0.74
N CYS A 50 -16.41 43.04 -0.83
CA CYS A 50 -16.02 43.89 0.31
C CYS A 50 -17.17 44.75 0.85
N GLN A 51 -18.24 44.99 0.09
CA GLN A 51 -19.43 45.65 0.63
C GLN A 51 -20.32 44.70 1.46
N ASP A 52 -20.29 43.40 1.14
CA ASP A 52 -21.02 42.34 1.87
C ASP A 52 -20.23 41.76 3.06
N LEU A 53 -18.90 41.87 3.05
CA LEU A 53 -18.03 41.52 4.16
C LEU A 53 -18.08 42.61 5.23
N GLN A 54 -19.08 42.55 6.11
CA GLN A 54 -19.07 43.27 7.38
C GLN A 54 -17.88 42.79 8.25
N GLY A 55 -16.72 43.43 8.11
CA GLY A 55 -15.82 43.70 9.23
C GLY A 55 -14.46 42.99 9.31
N ASP A 56 -14.14 41.97 8.51
CA ASP A 56 -12.96 41.13 8.78
C ASP A 56 -11.75 41.31 7.83
N VAL A 57 -11.84 42.16 6.80
CA VAL A 57 -10.71 42.43 5.89
C VAL A 57 -10.30 43.90 5.99
N ASN A 58 -9.24 44.18 6.75
CA ASN A 58 -8.70 45.54 6.85
C ASN A 58 -7.75 45.83 5.68
N LEU A 59 -7.67 47.11 5.29
CA LEU A 59 -6.64 47.60 4.36
C LEU A 59 -5.22 47.27 4.85
N HIS A 60 -5.05 47.15 6.17
CA HIS A 60 -3.81 46.72 6.80
C HIS A 60 -3.42 45.28 6.40
N ASP A 61 -4.38 44.36 6.38
CA ASP A 61 -4.15 42.94 6.07
C ASP A 61 -3.80 42.74 4.60
N ILE A 62 -4.44 43.51 3.71
CA ILE A 62 -4.12 43.52 2.27
C ILE A 62 -2.71 44.05 2.03
N LYS A 63 -2.34 45.15 2.72
CA LYS A 63 -0.98 45.70 2.66
C LYS A 63 0.02 44.69 3.21
N GLU A 64 -0.29 44.04 4.33
CA GLU A 64 0.59 43.04 4.93
C GLU A 64 0.76 41.80 4.02
N LEU A 65 -0.31 41.32 3.38
CA LEU A 65 -0.24 40.28 2.36
C LEU A 65 0.61 40.71 1.17
N GLY A 66 0.47 41.94 0.68
CA GLY A 66 1.33 42.49 -0.38
C GLY A 66 2.81 42.54 0.02
N PHE A 67 3.13 43.02 1.23
CA PHE A 67 4.49 43.03 1.75
C PHE A 67 5.03 41.62 2.02
N ARG A 68 4.19 40.69 2.51
CA ARG A 68 4.55 39.27 2.69
C ARG A 68 4.79 38.60 1.34
N GLY A 69 4.01 38.92 0.31
CA GLY A 69 4.21 38.49 -1.07
C GLY A 69 5.53 39.02 -1.64
N LEU A 70 5.80 40.32 -1.49
CA LEU A 70 7.08 40.94 -1.87
C LEU A 70 8.27 40.34 -1.12
N LYS A 71 8.11 40.03 0.17
CA LYS A 71 9.13 39.35 0.97
C LYS A 71 9.29 37.88 0.57
N SER A 72 8.25 37.27 0.01
CA SER A 72 8.23 35.92 -0.57
C SER A 72 8.85 35.86 -1.97
N VAL A 73 9.17 36.99 -2.61
CA VAL A 73 9.90 37.00 -3.89
C VAL A 73 11.19 36.18 -3.81
N ARG A 74 11.86 36.17 -2.66
CA ARG A 74 13.03 35.30 -2.44
C ARG A 74 12.67 33.81 -2.46
N ASN A 75 11.52 33.40 -1.92
CA ASN A 75 11.04 32.03 -1.97
C ASN A 75 10.56 31.65 -3.37
N ILE A 76 9.96 32.59 -4.10
CA ILE A 76 9.56 32.41 -5.50
C ILE A 76 10.81 32.21 -6.36
N ASN A 77 11.82 33.08 -6.23
CA ASN A 77 13.09 32.92 -6.93
C ASN A 77 13.75 31.58 -6.59
N TYR A 78 13.80 31.20 -5.32
CA TYR A 78 14.30 29.88 -4.92
C TYR A 78 13.53 28.73 -5.55
N THR A 79 12.21 28.86 -5.71
CA THR A 79 11.38 27.84 -6.37
C THR A 79 11.64 27.82 -7.88
N LEU A 80 11.82 28.99 -8.50
CA LEU A 80 12.20 29.11 -9.91
C LEU A 80 13.59 28.48 -10.16
N ASP A 81 14.55 28.70 -9.27
CA ASP A 81 15.87 28.07 -9.30
C ASP A 81 15.75 26.54 -9.13
N GLN A 82 14.85 26.06 -8.26
CA GLN A 82 14.58 24.62 -8.14
C GLN A 82 13.91 24.03 -9.38
N LEU A 83 13.02 24.77 -10.04
CA LEU A 83 12.42 24.36 -11.31
C LEU A 83 13.48 24.31 -12.41
N GLU A 84 14.44 25.24 -12.44
CA GLU A 84 15.58 25.19 -13.35
C GLU A 84 16.44 23.94 -13.11
N ASN A 85 16.76 23.65 -11.85
CA ASN A 85 17.47 22.41 -11.48
C ASN A 85 16.68 21.14 -11.86
N LEU A 86 15.35 21.14 -11.71
CA LEU A 86 14.49 20.03 -12.11
C LEU A 86 14.45 19.86 -13.63
N ILE A 87 14.42 20.96 -14.38
CA ILE A 87 14.47 20.97 -15.84
C ILE A 87 15.83 20.45 -16.32
N ASP A 88 16.93 20.82 -15.67
CA ASP A 88 18.26 20.33 -16.02
C ASP A 88 18.44 18.84 -15.67
N LEU A 89 17.90 18.41 -14.53
CA LEU A 89 17.80 17.00 -14.19
C LEU A 89 16.95 16.24 -15.22
N TRP A 90 15.81 16.80 -15.61
CA TRP A 90 14.95 16.23 -16.65
C TRP A 90 15.66 16.14 -17.98
N ARG A 91 16.37 17.19 -18.44
CA ARG A 91 17.18 17.17 -19.66
C ARG A 91 18.28 16.11 -19.63
N THR A 92 18.86 15.85 -18.46
CA THR A 92 19.89 14.83 -18.27
C THR A 92 19.31 13.42 -18.32
N ILE A 93 18.15 13.21 -17.71
CA ILE A 93 17.49 11.91 -17.59
C ILE A 93 16.69 11.55 -18.85
N HIS A 94 16.07 12.54 -19.49
CA HIS A 94 15.19 12.42 -20.65
C HIS A 94 15.79 11.54 -21.77
N PRO A 95 17.02 11.73 -22.26
CA PRO A 95 17.56 10.88 -23.31
C PRO A 95 17.74 9.41 -22.89
N GLY A 96 17.91 9.12 -21.59
CA GLY A 96 17.98 7.75 -21.07
C GLY A 96 16.62 7.09 -20.88
N ILE A 97 15.60 7.87 -20.53
CA ILE A 97 14.24 7.36 -20.27
C ILE A 97 13.36 7.38 -21.51
N ALA A 98 13.50 8.37 -22.39
CA ALA A 98 12.64 8.57 -23.56
C ALA A 98 12.52 7.32 -24.45
N PRO A 99 13.60 6.56 -24.76
CA PRO A 99 13.49 5.32 -25.54
C PRO A 99 12.77 4.20 -24.78
N THR A 100 12.83 4.21 -23.45
CA THR A 100 12.26 3.18 -22.57
C THR A 100 10.82 3.52 -22.16
N TRP A 101 10.38 4.76 -22.36
CA TRP A 101 9.06 5.25 -21.99
C TRP A 101 7.91 4.40 -22.56
N PRO A 102 7.93 3.97 -23.84
CA PRO A 102 6.89 3.07 -24.37
C PRO A 102 6.84 1.72 -23.65
N HIS A 103 7.97 1.18 -23.21
CA HIS A 103 8.02 -0.07 -22.46
C HIS A 103 7.47 0.07 -21.04
N VAL A 104 7.69 1.23 -20.40
CA VAL A 104 7.10 1.58 -19.10
C VAL A 104 5.58 1.66 -19.23
N ILE A 105 5.07 2.40 -20.21
CA ILE A 105 3.62 2.51 -20.46
C ILE A 105 3.01 1.15 -20.80
N ALA A 106 3.67 0.33 -21.63
CA ALA A 106 3.20 -1.02 -21.93
C ALA A 106 3.21 -1.93 -20.68
N GLY A 107 4.19 -1.78 -19.79
CA GLY A 107 4.25 -2.48 -18.52
C GLY A 107 3.10 -2.10 -17.59
N LEU A 108 2.86 -0.79 -17.44
CA LEU A 108 1.75 -0.26 -16.65
C LEU A 108 0.40 -0.69 -17.22
N GLY A 109 0.24 -0.67 -18.55
CA GLY A 109 -0.97 -1.15 -19.22
C GLY A 109 -1.22 -2.65 -18.99
N ARG A 110 -0.17 -3.49 -19.01
CA ARG A 110 -0.29 -4.91 -18.64
C ARG A 110 -0.71 -5.08 -17.18
N TRP A 111 -0.12 -4.32 -16.27
CA TRP A 111 -0.50 -4.35 -14.85
C TRP A 111 -1.96 -3.92 -14.63
N GLU A 112 -2.44 -2.95 -15.40
CA GLU A 112 -3.84 -2.55 -15.39
C GLU A 112 -4.75 -3.66 -15.94
N GLN A 113 -4.39 -4.25 -17.09
CA GLN A 113 -5.15 -5.33 -17.73
C GLN A 113 -5.20 -6.61 -16.86
N GLU A 114 -4.11 -6.93 -16.16
CA GLU A 114 -4.02 -8.02 -15.19
C GLU A 114 -4.72 -7.69 -13.85
N GLY A 115 -5.22 -6.46 -13.71
CA GLY A 115 -5.92 -5.96 -12.54
C GLY A 115 -5.03 -5.78 -11.31
N VAL A 116 -3.71 -5.64 -11.48
CA VAL A 116 -2.74 -5.44 -10.40
C VAL A 116 -3.08 -4.18 -9.60
N PHE A 117 -3.41 -3.06 -10.27
CA PHE A 117 -3.83 -1.84 -9.57
C PHE A 117 -5.13 -2.01 -8.80
N LYS A 118 -6.09 -2.77 -9.34
CA LYS A 118 -7.34 -3.10 -8.65
C LYS A 118 -7.09 -3.98 -7.41
N LYS A 119 -6.19 -4.96 -7.52
CA LYS A 119 -5.77 -5.84 -6.43
C LYS A 119 -5.00 -5.06 -5.35
N MET A 120 -4.10 -4.16 -5.73
CA MET A 120 -3.40 -3.27 -4.79
C MET A 120 -4.37 -2.31 -4.09
N GLY A 121 -5.33 -1.74 -4.81
CA GLY A 121 -6.39 -0.91 -4.22
C GLY A 121 -7.26 -1.69 -3.24
N ALA A 122 -7.65 -2.92 -3.59
CA ALA A 122 -8.39 -3.81 -2.70
C ALA A 122 -7.58 -4.20 -1.47
N LEU A 123 -6.28 -4.47 -1.61
CA LEU A 123 -5.37 -4.78 -0.50
C LEU A 123 -5.16 -3.58 0.41
N LYS A 124 -5.00 -2.37 -0.15
CA LYS A 124 -4.91 -1.11 0.60
C LYS A 124 -6.20 -0.85 1.39
N ASN A 125 -7.37 -1.08 0.79
CA ASN A 125 -8.65 -0.89 1.46
C ASN A 125 -8.89 -1.98 2.52
N ALA A 126 -8.56 -3.24 2.24
CA ALA A 126 -8.63 -4.32 3.22
C ALA A 126 -7.68 -4.07 4.38
N GLY A 127 -6.42 -3.74 4.10
CA GLY A 127 -5.43 -3.35 5.12
C GLY A 127 -5.82 -2.10 5.88
N GLY A 128 -6.38 -1.10 5.20
CA GLY A 128 -6.91 0.13 5.80
C GLY A 128 -8.11 -0.11 6.70
N ASN A 129 -9.02 -1.01 6.32
CA ASN A 129 -10.15 -1.42 7.16
C ASN A 129 -9.67 -2.23 8.38
N ILE A 130 -8.66 -3.10 8.22
CA ILE A 130 -8.04 -3.81 9.34
C ILE A 130 -7.32 -2.81 10.25
N LEU A 131 -6.65 -1.79 9.71
CA LEU A 131 -5.98 -0.73 10.47
C LEU A 131 -6.94 0.24 11.16
N ALA A 132 -8.10 0.49 10.57
CA ALA A 132 -9.11 1.38 11.14
C ALA A 132 -10.02 0.68 12.15
N ALA A 133 -10.25 -0.63 12.00
CA ALA A 133 -11.10 -1.41 12.89
C ALA A 133 -10.36 -1.96 14.12
N ASN A 134 -9.03 -1.96 14.11
CA ASN A 134 -8.21 -2.55 15.16
C ASN A 134 -7.28 -1.52 15.76
N SER A 135 -7.15 -1.54 17.08
CA SER A 135 -6.26 -0.66 17.82
C SER A 135 -4.79 -1.09 17.59
N PRO A 136 -3.78 -0.23 17.83
CA PRO A 136 -2.37 -0.63 17.75
C PRO A 136 -2.04 -1.90 18.58
N GLU A 137 -2.71 -2.06 19.71
CA GLU A 137 -2.62 -3.22 20.61
C GLU A 137 -3.19 -4.51 19.98
N ASP A 138 -4.20 -4.40 19.12
CA ASP A 138 -4.80 -5.53 18.43
C ASP A 138 -3.87 -6.07 17.34
N PHE A 139 -3.04 -5.21 16.72
CA PHE A 139 -2.01 -5.63 15.77
C PHE A 139 -0.88 -6.42 16.43
N GLU A 140 -0.45 -6.03 17.63
CA GLU A 140 0.53 -6.80 18.39
C GLU A 140 -0.02 -8.18 18.77
N ARG A 141 -1.26 -8.24 19.25
CA ARG A 141 -1.96 -9.51 19.53
C ARG A 141 -2.17 -10.35 18.27
N MET A 142 -2.42 -9.73 17.12
CA MET A 142 -2.51 -10.43 15.84
C MET A 142 -1.16 -11.03 15.45
N GLY A 143 -0.06 -10.30 15.65
CA GLY A 143 1.30 -10.80 15.46
C GLY A 143 1.60 -12.03 16.32
N GLU A 144 1.27 -11.99 17.60
CA GLU A 144 1.41 -13.14 18.50
C GLU A 144 0.54 -14.33 18.07
N SER A 145 -0.70 -14.06 17.65
CA SER A 145 -1.62 -15.08 17.16
C SER A 145 -1.14 -15.73 15.87
N LEU A 146 -0.50 -14.96 14.97
CA LEU A 146 0.11 -15.50 13.75
C LEU A 146 1.32 -16.39 14.06
N VAL A 147 2.14 -16.03 15.05
CA VAL A 147 3.24 -16.89 15.54
C VAL A 147 2.68 -18.18 16.16
N TYR A 148 1.61 -18.08 16.95
CA TYR A 148 0.92 -19.24 17.53
C TYR A 148 0.34 -20.16 16.44
N LEU A 149 -0.37 -19.61 15.45
CA LEU A 149 -0.91 -20.37 14.31
C LEU A 149 0.20 -21.04 13.50
N THR A 150 1.31 -20.34 13.29
CA THR A 150 2.50 -20.92 12.61
C THR A 150 3.06 -22.10 13.40
N ARG A 151 3.13 -21.97 14.73
CA ARG A 151 3.57 -23.06 15.62
C ARG A 151 2.61 -24.25 15.60
N LEU A 152 1.30 -24.00 15.57
CA LEU A 152 0.30 -25.06 15.41
C LEU A 152 0.42 -25.77 14.07
N LEU A 153 0.64 -25.02 12.98
CA LEU A 153 0.89 -25.61 11.66
C LEU A 153 2.16 -26.46 11.65
N GLN A 154 3.23 -26.02 12.33
CA GLN A 154 4.44 -26.83 12.52
C GLN A 154 4.19 -28.09 13.34
N GLN A 155 3.41 -28.00 14.42
CA GLN A 155 3.02 -29.16 15.24
C GLN A 155 2.11 -30.14 14.49
N LEU A 156 1.22 -29.65 13.62
CA LEU A 156 0.41 -30.50 12.74
C LEU A 156 1.25 -31.10 11.60
N ALA A 157 2.34 -30.42 11.21
CA ALA A 157 3.30 -30.94 10.26
C ALA A 157 4.25 -32.00 10.85
N ASP A 158 4.23 -32.22 12.17
CA ASP A 158 5.02 -33.28 12.78
C ASP A 158 4.60 -34.66 12.24
N PRO A 159 5.55 -35.48 11.76
CA PRO A 159 5.25 -36.79 11.18
C PRO A 159 4.47 -37.72 12.11
N ASN A 160 4.68 -37.59 13.43
CA ASN A 160 3.97 -38.39 14.43
C ASN A 160 2.49 -38.01 14.54
N VAL A 161 2.17 -36.71 14.46
CA VAL A 161 0.79 -36.21 14.49
C VAL A 161 0.07 -36.55 13.19
N GLN A 162 0.74 -36.37 12.05
CA GLN A 162 0.19 -36.77 10.76
C GLN A 162 -0.13 -38.26 10.71
N ARG A 163 0.78 -39.13 11.17
CA ARG A 163 0.53 -40.59 11.24
C ARG A 163 -0.65 -40.92 12.14
N PHE A 164 -0.75 -40.30 13.31
CA PHE A 164 -1.89 -40.51 14.20
C PHE A 164 -3.22 -40.11 13.54
N LEU A 165 -3.26 -38.94 12.90
CA LEU A 165 -4.46 -38.46 12.21
C LEU A 165 -4.84 -39.35 11.02
N SER A 166 -3.88 -39.75 10.19
CA SER A 166 -4.13 -40.67 9.08
C SER A 166 -4.67 -42.02 9.58
N ASN A 167 -4.05 -42.60 10.61
CA ASN A 167 -4.51 -43.85 11.20
C ASN A 167 -5.92 -43.72 11.82
N ALA A 168 -6.23 -42.58 12.43
CA ALA A 168 -7.57 -42.32 12.97
C ALA A 168 -8.62 -42.20 11.86
N VAL A 169 -8.30 -41.53 10.76
CA VAL A 169 -9.19 -41.40 9.59
C VAL A 169 -9.40 -42.75 8.91
N GLU A 170 -8.34 -43.55 8.74
CA GLU A 170 -8.44 -44.91 8.19
C GLU A 170 -9.26 -45.82 9.11
N MET A 171 -9.08 -45.73 10.44
CA MET A 171 -9.89 -46.47 11.40
C MET A 171 -11.37 -46.11 11.29
N LEU A 172 -11.70 -44.82 11.21
CA LEU A 172 -13.08 -44.35 11.05
C LEU A 172 -13.67 -44.76 9.69
N GLY A 173 -12.86 -44.78 8.62
CA GLY A 173 -13.27 -45.26 7.30
C GLY A 173 -13.47 -46.78 7.25
N ALA A 174 -12.76 -47.54 8.08
CA ALA A 174 -12.89 -48.99 8.22
C ALA A 174 -14.06 -49.40 9.12
N LEU A 175 -14.74 -48.46 9.80
CA LEU A 175 -15.95 -48.74 10.56
C LEU A 175 -17.12 -49.00 9.61
N ASP A 176 -17.44 -50.27 9.42
CA ASP A 176 -18.60 -50.72 8.67
C ASP A 176 -19.87 -50.56 9.54
N MET A 177 -20.40 -49.33 9.58
CA MET A 177 -21.57 -48.94 10.38
C MET A 177 -22.84 -49.73 10.00
N GLU A 178 -22.89 -50.31 8.80
CA GLU A 178 -24.03 -51.14 8.35
C GLU A 178 -24.00 -52.56 8.94
N LYS A 179 -22.83 -53.06 9.33
CA LYS A 179 -22.66 -54.39 9.94
C LYS A 179 -22.53 -54.37 11.46
N ALA A 180 -22.58 -53.19 12.07
CA ALA A 180 -22.48 -53.02 13.51
C ALA A 180 -23.68 -53.69 14.22
N LYS A 181 -23.44 -54.88 14.80
CA LYS A 181 -24.48 -55.63 15.54
C LYS A 181 -24.76 -54.96 16.88
N PRO A 182 -26.03 -54.85 17.31
CA PRO A 182 -26.36 -54.39 18.65
C PRO A 182 -25.78 -55.36 19.69
N CYS A 183 -24.81 -54.89 20.50
CA CYS A 183 -24.23 -55.65 21.59
C CYS A 183 -25.04 -55.42 22.88
N GLY A 184 -25.63 -56.48 23.42
CA GLY A 184 -26.21 -56.47 24.78
C GLY A 184 -25.13 -56.48 25.86
N VAL A 185 -25.52 -56.30 27.13
CA VAL A 185 -24.59 -56.18 28.28
C VAL A 185 -23.58 -57.34 28.36
N PHE A 186 -24.00 -58.58 28.06
CA PHE A 186 -23.10 -59.74 27.98
C PHE A 186 -22.24 -59.78 26.70
N GLY A 187 -22.74 -59.25 25.59
CA GLY A 187 -22.00 -59.12 24.34
C GLY A 187 -20.87 -58.10 24.42
N VAL A 188 -21.04 -57.03 25.19
CA VAL A 188 -19.98 -56.05 25.48
C VAL A 188 -18.83 -56.71 26.26
N VAL A 189 -19.12 -57.51 27.27
CA VAL A 189 -18.09 -58.22 28.05
C VAL A 189 -17.33 -59.23 27.19
N GLY A 190 -18.03 -59.96 26.31
CA GLY A 190 -17.39 -60.87 25.35
C GLY A 190 -16.54 -60.14 24.30
N ALA A 191 -17.03 -59.01 23.77
CA ALA A 191 -16.32 -58.20 22.78
C ALA A 191 -15.06 -57.55 23.35
N LEU A 192 -15.11 -57.04 24.58
CA LEU A 192 -13.96 -56.50 25.32
C LEU A 192 -12.97 -57.59 25.75
N GLY A 193 -13.36 -58.86 25.68
CA GLY A 193 -12.50 -60.01 25.96
C GLY A 193 -11.50 -60.34 24.85
N SER A 194 -11.74 -59.85 23.62
CA SER A 194 -10.85 -60.05 22.46
C SER A 194 -9.48 -59.39 22.68
N LYS A 195 -8.46 -59.91 22.00
CA LYS A 195 -7.08 -59.40 22.16
C LYS A 195 -6.98 -57.97 21.66
N GLU A 196 -7.67 -57.67 20.55
CA GLU A 196 -7.74 -56.39 19.90
C GLU A 196 -8.45 -55.33 20.77
N ALA A 197 -9.56 -55.69 21.42
CA ALA A 197 -10.26 -54.77 22.33
C ALA A 197 -9.46 -54.48 23.60
N LYS A 198 -8.70 -55.46 24.12
CA LYS A 198 -7.79 -55.26 25.26
C LYS A 198 -6.61 -54.36 24.90
N GLU A 199 -6.04 -54.53 23.71
CA GLU A 199 -4.97 -53.66 23.20
C GLU A 199 -5.49 -52.22 23.00
N GLY A 200 -6.68 -52.04 22.41
CA GLY A 200 -7.32 -50.73 22.28
C GLY A 200 -7.61 -50.07 23.63
N LEU A 201 -8.13 -50.81 24.61
CA LEU A 201 -8.31 -50.33 25.98
C LEU A 201 -6.98 -49.91 26.62
N GLY A 202 -5.90 -50.64 26.37
CA GLY A 202 -4.55 -50.29 26.82
C GLY A 202 -4.09 -48.93 26.27
N VAL A 203 -4.32 -48.67 24.98
CA VAL A 203 -4.02 -47.36 24.36
C VAL A 203 -4.86 -46.25 24.99
N VAL A 204 -6.16 -46.47 25.22
CA VAL A 204 -7.04 -45.50 25.88
C VAL A 204 -6.58 -45.21 27.32
N VAL A 205 -6.17 -46.23 28.07
CA VAL A 205 -5.64 -46.08 29.43
C VAL A 205 -4.33 -45.29 29.42
N GLU A 206 -3.43 -45.54 28.47
CA GLU A 206 -2.18 -44.79 28.36
C GLU A 206 -2.40 -43.33 27.94
N LEU A 207 -3.36 -43.07 27.05
CA LEU A 207 -3.81 -41.71 26.73
C LEU A 207 -4.37 -41.01 27.96
N LEU A 208 -5.27 -41.65 28.72
CA LEU A 208 -5.82 -41.12 29.96
C LEU A 208 -4.75 -40.87 31.02
N ARG A 209 -3.74 -41.74 31.11
CA ARG A 209 -2.61 -41.59 32.03
C ARG A 209 -1.75 -40.40 31.64
N ASN A 210 -1.49 -40.18 30.36
CA ASN A 210 -0.73 -39.04 29.87
C ASN A 210 -1.53 -37.72 30.00
N LEU A 211 -2.84 -37.75 29.78
CA LEU A 211 -3.73 -36.62 30.09
C LEU A 211 -3.71 -36.28 31.59
N GLY A 212 -3.70 -37.30 32.46
CA GLY A 212 -3.54 -37.11 33.90
C GLY A 212 -2.21 -36.47 34.31
N LYS A 213 -1.12 -36.75 33.58
CA LYS A 213 0.20 -36.13 33.81
C LYS A 213 0.22 -34.64 33.41
N LEU A 214 -0.56 -34.23 32.40
CA LEU A 214 -0.67 -32.81 32.00
C LEU A 214 -1.30 -31.94 33.08
N LYS A 215 -2.21 -32.49 33.90
CA LYS A 215 -2.77 -31.80 35.08
C LYS A 215 -1.70 -31.45 36.12
N GLY A 216 -0.58 -32.18 36.15
CA GLY A 216 0.56 -31.91 37.03
C GLY A 216 1.52 -30.83 36.51
N GLN A 217 1.33 -30.32 35.29
CA GLN A 217 2.20 -29.33 34.64
C GLN A 217 1.50 -27.99 34.39
N THR A 218 0.27 -27.80 34.88
CA THR A 218 -0.36 -26.48 34.87
C THR A 218 0.36 -25.63 35.92
N PRO A 219 1.02 -24.51 35.56
CA PRO A 219 1.49 -23.55 36.56
C PRO A 219 0.29 -23.13 37.40
N ALA A 220 0.43 -23.16 38.72
CA ALA A 220 -0.56 -22.53 39.60
C ALA A 220 -0.78 -21.10 39.09
N ALA A 221 -2.03 -20.78 38.72
CA ALA A 221 -2.41 -19.44 38.33
C ALA A 221 -2.05 -18.50 39.50
N ALA A 222 -1.15 -17.57 39.22
CA ALA A 222 -0.87 -16.39 40.05
C ALA A 222 -1.86 -15.28 39.69
#